data_AF-A0A4R6A9V5-F1
#
_entry.id   AF-A0A4R6A9V5-F1
#
_cell.length_a   1.000
_cell.length_b   1.000
_cell.length_c   1.000
_cell.angle_alpha   90.00
_cell.angle_beta   90.00
_cell.angle_gamma   90.00
#
_symmetry.space_group_name_H-M   'P 1'
#
loop_
_entity.id
_entity.type
_entity.pdbx_description
1 polymer ?
#
loop_
_entity_poly.entity_id
_entity_poly.type
_entity_poly.pdbx_seq_one_letter_code
_entity_poly.pdbx_strand_id
1 'polypeptide(L)'
;MCDVTRQSIISLREDCLSTDEWTRIKQAAGCLDYLRQFPTCLSLLPKDDIGTLAGVLRLDTQLPAFLDEEARTWVRDATVIYHDEMLTEEARCATAKEYSESCKAVYMASLRTYMRAVQAECDLDGVNGLTALFRPELIEKTLIRLCKKSGTSGGLAPRTLFSYSLNLKRALTIQGLVEEAAKVEQLIKTLPVLVEGQAASKMMSPKVETWCRDLLNDPNAMEIFETQHFLYAERALAALELADLEGVDLLAFSRSSHTQPFCPDRARLAADLLRQARMFGVCAAFAAIELEGAPFRKSNVISDLRFSGHPQTFFDHRDDKIRPRLEIHIPNELLKNGDAMTRRNQHLPRFVFEKNGLGAEGYRILSFYLNRIRPLLGGADLTDHVFPALEAEPRPLVISTFDGWLTECSTKIALPLLPHNFRHGLCTIEIFHDPTCYPELETLTGDTEKTLRQHYAFIDRERQSRSLRQKRYERRAQRMHASPPAAEMSA
;
A
#
# COMPACT_ATOMS: atom_id res chain seq x y z
N MET A 1 15.49 -7.12 40.51
CA MET A 1 14.83 -6.52 39.33
C MET A 1 13.79 -7.52 38.88
N CYS A 2 12.56 -7.05 38.60
CA CYS A 2 11.37 -7.88 38.38
C CYS A 2 11.63 -9.07 37.45
N ASP A 3 10.99 -10.21 37.77
CA ASP A 3 10.89 -11.43 36.95
C ASP A 3 10.16 -11.14 35.63
N VAL A 4 10.74 -10.30 34.78
CA VAL A 4 10.28 -10.08 33.43
C VAL A 4 10.70 -11.30 32.63
N THR A 5 9.76 -12.23 32.48
CA THR A 5 9.91 -13.43 31.67
C THR A 5 9.20 -13.24 30.33
N ARG A 6 9.51 -14.07 29.33
CA ARG A 6 8.73 -14.12 28.09
C ARG A 6 7.24 -14.25 28.39
N GLN A 7 6.87 -15.10 29.36
CA GLN A 7 5.47 -15.35 29.70
C GLN A 7 4.78 -14.13 30.33
N SER A 8 5.47 -13.37 31.19
CA SER A 8 4.91 -12.14 31.76
C SER A 8 4.76 -11.03 30.72
N ILE A 9 5.62 -10.99 29.68
CA ILE A 9 5.45 -10.03 28.57
C ILE A 9 4.29 -10.43 27.67
N ILE A 10 4.09 -11.73 27.46
CA ILE A 10 2.93 -12.25 26.72
C ILE A 10 1.62 -11.86 27.42
N SER A 11 1.55 -11.96 28.76
CA SER A 11 0.33 -11.61 29.50
C SER A 11 -0.02 -10.12 29.42
N LEU A 12 0.96 -9.22 29.27
CA LEU A 12 0.68 -7.78 29.06
C LEU A 12 -0.19 -7.49 27.83
N ARG A 13 -0.34 -8.45 26.90
CA ARG A 13 -1.25 -8.27 25.78
C ARG A 13 -2.71 -8.20 26.21
N GLU A 14 -3.09 -8.92 27.27
CA GLU A 14 -4.47 -8.89 27.80
C GLU A 14 -4.83 -7.49 28.31
N ASP A 15 -3.81 -6.73 28.75
CA ASP A 15 -3.95 -5.36 29.23
C ASP A 15 -3.86 -4.30 28.10
N CYS A 16 -3.53 -4.71 26.86
CA CYS A 16 -3.43 -3.78 25.74
C CYS A 16 -4.81 -3.48 25.14
N LEU A 17 -5.19 -2.21 25.12
CA LEU A 17 -6.45 -1.71 24.55
C LEU A 17 -6.39 -1.60 23.02
N SER A 18 -5.20 -1.60 22.42
CA SER A 18 -5.00 -1.47 20.97
C SER A 18 -3.89 -2.35 20.39
N THR A 19 -3.93 -2.54 19.06
CA THR A 19 -2.88 -3.24 18.30
C THR A 19 -1.55 -2.47 18.27
N ASP A 20 -1.62 -1.14 18.40
CA ASP A 20 -0.45 -0.27 18.41
C ASP A 20 0.32 -0.39 19.73
N GLU A 21 -0.38 -0.44 20.86
CA GLU A 21 0.22 -0.73 22.17
C GLU A 21 0.92 -2.08 22.16
N TRP A 22 0.28 -3.12 21.61
CA TRP A 22 0.94 -4.42 21.47
C TRP A 22 2.17 -4.36 20.57
N THR A 23 2.13 -3.55 19.51
CA THR A 23 3.28 -3.36 18.63
C THR A 23 4.45 -2.71 19.35
N ARG A 24 4.17 -1.74 20.24
CA ARG A 24 5.18 -1.13 21.11
C ARG A 24 5.76 -2.13 22.11
N ILE A 25 4.94 -3.01 22.70
CA ILE A 25 5.43 -4.07 23.59
C ILE A 25 6.35 -5.04 22.85
N LYS A 26 5.99 -5.47 21.63
CA LYS A 26 6.86 -6.32 20.79
C LYS A 26 8.19 -5.63 20.46
N GLN A 27 8.16 -4.33 20.18
CA GLN A 27 9.37 -3.54 19.92
C GLN A 27 10.25 -3.42 21.17
N ALA A 28 9.65 -3.19 22.34
CA ALA A 28 10.37 -3.14 23.62
C ALA A 28 11.02 -4.49 23.95
N ALA A 29 10.31 -5.60 23.75
CA ALA A 29 10.86 -6.95 23.91
C ALA A 29 12.05 -7.21 22.96
N GLY A 30 11.91 -6.84 21.68
CA GLY A 30 13.01 -6.95 20.71
C GLY A 30 14.21 -6.06 21.06
N CYS A 31 13.98 -4.88 21.64
CA CYS A 31 15.04 -4.00 22.12
C CYS A 31 15.80 -4.64 23.29
N LEU A 32 15.09 -5.25 24.25
CA LEU A 32 15.72 -5.95 25.39
C LEU A 32 16.60 -7.11 24.91
N ASP A 33 16.15 -7.89 23.94
CA ASP A 33 16.96 -8.96 23.34
C ASP A 33 18.18 -8.41 22.58
N TYR A 34 17.99 -7.32 21.82
CA TYR A 34 19.09 -6.64 21.14
C TYR A 34 20.16 -6.16 22.11
N LEU A 35 19.78 -5.65 23.29
CA LEU A 35 20.73 -5.18 24.30
C LEU A 35 21.58 -6.30 24.91
N ARG A 36 21.18 -7.58 24.79
CA ARG A 36 21.96 -8.72 25.29
C ARG A 36 23.29 -8.92 24.58
N GLN A 37 23.46 -8.36 23.37
CA GLN A 37 24.74 -8.40 22.66
C GLN A 37 25.84 -7.57 23.34
N PHE A 38 25.49 -6.70 24.30
CA PHE A 38 26.42 -5.87 25.05
C PHE A 38 26.66 -6.45 26.46
N PRO A 39 27.86 -6.97 26.77
CA PRO A 39 28.14 -7.63 28.05
C PRO A 39 27.87 -6.75 29.28
N THR A 40 28.03 -5.43 29.15
CA THR A 40 27.77 -4.44 30.22
C THR A 40 26.30 -4.38 30.62
N CYS A 41 25.39 -4.73 29.71
CA CYS A 41 23.94 -4.67 29.94
C CYS A 41 23.38 -5.96 30.55
N LEU A 42 24.10 -7.09 30.48
CA LEU A 42 23.59 -8.41 30.89
C LEU A 42 23.10 -8.45 32.34
N SER A 43 23.75 -7.73 33.25
CA SER A 43 23.35 -7.64 34.66
C SER A 43 22.04 -6.87 34.90
N LEU A 44 21.59 -6.09 33.91
CA LEU A 44 20.39 -5.26 33.95
C LEU A 44 19.21 -5.85 33.16
N LEU A 45 19.43 -6.96 32.45
CA LEU A 45 18.46 -7.59 31.56
C LEU A 45 17.82 -8.82 32.22
N PRO A 46 16.66 -9.29 31.70
CA PRO A 46 16.11 -10.60 32.05
C PRO A 46 17.15 -11.72 31.91
N LYS A 47 17.06 -12.79 32.71
CA LYS A 47 18.03 -13.89 32.65
C LYS A 47 18.02 -14.57 31.27
N ASP A 48 16.84 -14.87 30.77
CA ASP A 48 16.62 -15.53 29.47
C ASP A 48 16.27 -14.50 28.39
N ASP A 49 16.50 -14.87 27.13
CA ASP A 49 16.00 -14.10 26.00
C ASP A 49 14.47 -14.15 25.93
N ILE A 50 13.86 -13.05 25.52
CA ILE A 50 12.42 -12.97 25.37
C ILE A 50 12.02 -13.66 24.08
N GLY A 51 12.77 -13.49 23.00
CA GLY A 51 12.54 -14.07 21.67
C GLY A 51 11.41 -13.38 20.89
N THR A 52 11.17 -13.82 19.65
CA THR A 52 10.13 -13.23 18.80
C THR A 52 8.74 -13.39 19.41
N LEU A 53 8.02 -12.28 19.54
CA LEU A 53 6.62 -12.24 19.94
C LEU A 53 5.67 -12.18 18.72
N ALA A 54 6.21 -12.38 17.51
CA ALA A 54 5.40 -12.53 16.32
C ALA A 54 4.53 -13.79 16.43
N GLY A 55 3.21 -13.63 16.32
CA GLY A 55 2.27 -14.76 16.36
C GLY A 55 1.66 -15.06 17.73
N VAL A 56 2.18 -14.47 18.82
CA VAL A 56 1.79 -14.74 20.23
C VAL A 56 0.29 -14.60 20.54
N LEU A 57 -0.52 -13.96 19.69
CA LEU A 57 -1.98 -13.95 19.79
C LEU A 57 -2.70 -13.96 18.43
N ARG A 58 -2.14 -14.65 17.43
CA ARG A 58 -3.07 -15.35 16.51
C ARG A 58 -3.60 -16.48 17.37
N LEU A 59 -4.87 -16.47 17.76
CA LEU A 59 -5.51 -17.57 18.51
C LEU A 59 -4.88 -18.90 18.09
N ASP A 60 -4.03 -19.42 18.97
CA ASP A 60 -3.31 -20.67 18.79
C ASP A 60 -4.23 -21.78 19.30
N THR A 61 -5.48 -21.78 18.83
CA THR A 61 -6.09 -23.07 18.53
C THR A 61 -5.20 -23.65 17.45
N GLN A 62 -4.22 -24.47 17.87
CA GLN A 62 -3.36 -25.22 16.98
C GLN A 62 -4.29 -25.89 15.98
N LEU A 63 -4.25 -25.41 14.74
CA LEU A 63 -4.93 -26.10 13.67
C LEU A 63 -4.12 -27.36 13.42
N PRO A 64 -4.78 -28.53 13.28
CA PRO A 64 -4.07 -29.76 12.98
C PRO A 64 -3.16 -29.57 11.74
N ALA A 65 -1.92 -30.03 11.85
CA ALA A 65 -0.89 -29.76 10.82
C ALA A 65 -1.33 -30.22 9.43
N PHE A 66 -2.00 -31.38 9.35
CA PHE A 66 -2.52 -31.92 8.10
C PHE A 66 -3.53 -30.98 7.42
N LEU A 67 -4.41 -30.31 8.18
CA LEU A 67 -5.35 -29.34 7.64
C LEU A 67 -4.67 -28.02 7.23
N ASP A 68 -3.63 -27.60 7.94
CA ASP A 68 -2.86 -26.39 7.56
C ASP A 68 -2.06 -26.62 6.27
N GLU A 69 -1.50 -27.82 6.08
CA GLU A 69 -0.82 -28.24 4.86
C GLU A 69 -1.78 -28.33 3.67
N GLU A 70 -2.96 -28.93 3.87
CA GLU A 70 -4.00 -28.97 2.84
C GLU A 70 -4.49 -27.56 2.51
N ALA A 71 -4.63 -26.67 3.49
CA ALA A 71 -5.02 -25.27 3.27
C ALA A 71 -4.00 -24.53 2.40
N ARG A 72 -2.70 -24.77 2.59
CA ARG A 72 -1.64 -24.20 1.75
C ARG A 72 -1.76 -24.67 0.31
N THR A 73 -2.09 -25.95 0.11
CA THR A 73 -2.36 -26.51 -1.22
C THR A 73 -3.55 -25.83 -1.87
N TRP A 74 -4.68 -25.72 -1.16
CA TRP A 74 -5.87 -25.04 -1.67
C TRP A 74 -5.60 -23.58 -2.03
N VAL A 75 -4.84 -22.85 -1.21
CA VAL A 75 -4.48 -21.46 -1.51
C VAL A 75 -3.57 -21.38 -2.71
N ARG A 76 -2.56 -22.23 -2.84
CA ARG A 76 -1.70 -22.27 -4.02
C ARG A 76 -2.56 -22.42 -5.26
N ASP A 77 -3.41 -23.43 -5.30
CA ASP A 77 -4.25 -23.71 -6.47
C ASP A 77 -5.23 -22.55 -6.75
N ALA A 78 -5.83 -21.96 -5.71
CA ALA A 78 -6.75 -20.83 -5.84
C ALA A 78 -6.10 -19.50 -6.25
N THR A 79 -4.77 -19.40 -6.14
CA THR A 79 -3.99 -18.18 -6.40
C THR A 79 -3.10 -18.28 -7.64
N VAL A 80 -3.28 -19.35 -8.43
CA VAL A 80 -2.70 -19.50 -9.76
C VAL A 80 -3.80 -19.24 -10.79
N ILE A 81 -3.57 -18.32 -11.72
CA ILE A 81 -4.45 -18.07 -12.86
C ILE A 81 -3.86 -18.75 -14.08
N TYR A 82 -4.59 -19.72 -14.63
CA TYR A 82 -4.29 -20.34 -15.90
C TYR A 82 -4.98 -19.59 -17.04
N HIS A 83 -4.31 -19.54 -18.21
CA HIS A 83 -4.90 -19.01 -19.43
C HIS A 83 -5.55 -20.14 -20.22
N ASP A 84 -6.89 -20.11 -20.33
CA ASP A 84 -7.67 -21.16 -20.99
C ASP A 84 -7.44 -21.25 -22.51
N GLU A 85 -6.77 -20.25 -23.09
CA GLU A 85 -6.47 -20.16 -24.53
C GLU A 85 -5.21 -20.96 -24.93
N MET A 86 -4.52 -21.58 -23.97
CA MET A 86 -3.29 -22.34 -24.23
C MET A 86 -3.60 -23.74 -24.77
N LEU A 87 -2.98 -24.08 -25.90
CA LEU A 87 -3.22 -25.33 -26.63
C LEU A 87 -2.63 -26.58 -25.97
N THR A 88 -1.70 -26.43 -25.03
CA THR A 88 -1.08 -27.54 -24.28
C THR A 88 -1.04 -27.26 -22.79
N GLU A 89 -1.00 -28.32 -21.99
CA GLU A 89 -0.90 -28.23 -20.53
C GLU A 89 0.43 -27.60 -20.10
N GLU A 90 1.52 -27.90 -20.81
CA GLU A 90 2.83 -27.32 -20.56
C GLU A 90 2.83 -25.81 -20.80
N ALA A 91 2.20 -25.34 -21.88
CA ALA A 91 2.05 -23.92 -22.16
C ALA A 91 1.13 -23.23 -21.14
N ARG A 92 0.06 -23.92 -20.73
CA ARG A 92 -0.87 -23.45 -19.69
C ARG A 92 -0.16 -23.26 -18.35
N CYS A 93 0.69 -24.20 -17.95
CA CYS A 93 1.51 -24.11 -16.74
C CYS A 93 2.60 -23.04 -16.87
N ALA A 94 3.30 -22.96 -18.01
CA ALA A 94 4.39 -22.01 -18.21
C ALA A 94 3.91 -20.54 -18.26
N THR A 95 2.66 -20.30 -18.62
CA THR A 95 2.05 -18.96 -18.70
C THR A 95 1.21 -18.61 -17.47
N ALA A 96 1.13 -19.50 -16.48
CA ALA A 96 0.30 -19.29 -15.31
C ALA A 96 0.78 -18.08 -14.49
N LYS A 97 -0.15 -17.22 -14.10
CA LYS A 97 0.14 -16.04 -13.28
C LYS A 97 -0.21 -16.31 -11.83
N GLU A 98 0.78 -16.23 -10.95
CA GLU A 98 0.56 -16.33 -9.52
C GLU A 98 0.21 -14.99 -8.89
N TYR A 99 -0.61 -15.04 -7.84
CA TYR A 99 -0.82 -13.87 -7.00
C TYR A 99 0.40 -13.56 -6.13
N SER A 100 0.53 -12.31 -5.70
CA SER A 100 1.56 -11.90 -4.77
C SER A 100 1.48 -12.67 -3.45
N GLU A 101 2.62 -12.84 -2.77
CA GLU A 101 2.69 -13.47 -1.45
C GLU A 101 1.77 -12.81 -0.41
N SER A 102 1.62 -11.49 -0.48
CA SER A 102 0.66 -10.76 0.35
C SER A 102 -0.79 -11.18 0.11
N CYS A 103 -1.17 -11.47 -1.14
CA CYS A 103 -2.50 -11.94 -1.49
C CYS A 103 -2.69 -13.39 -1.01
N LYS A 104 -1.71 -14.28 -1.24
CA LYS A 104 -1.70 -15.65 -0.71
C LYS A 104 -1.86 -15.67 0.81
N ALA A 105 -1.19 -14.78 1.53
CA ALA A 105 -1.32 -14.63 2.97
C ALA A 105 -2.75 -14.24 3.41
N VAL A 106 -3.46 -13.42 2.62
CA VAL A 106 -4.87 -13.06 2.88
C VAL A 106 -5.80 -14.26 2.66
N TYR A 107 -5.58 -15.05 1.60
CA TYR A 107 -6.33 -16.31 1.38
C TYR A 107 -6.11 -17.30 2.53
N MET A 108 -4.85 -17.49 2.94
CA MET A 108 -4.51 -18.32 4.10
C MET A 108 -5.18 -17.83 5.39
N ALA A 109 -5.18 -16.52 5.63
CA ALA A 109 -5.86 -15.95 6.78
C ALA A 109 -7.38 -16.18 6.73
N SER A 110 -7.98 -16.14 5.54
CA SER A 110 -9.40 -16.41 5.31
C SER A 110 -9.76 -17.85 5.68
N LEU A 111 -9.03 -18.84 5.13
CA LEU A 111 -9.22 -20.26 5.43
C LEU A 111 -8.99 -20.56 6.91
N ARG A 112 -7.87 -20.11 7.48
CA ARG A 112 -7.59 -20.34 8.90
C ARG A 112 -8.64 -19.72 9.82
N THR A 113 -9.20 -18.57 9.45
CA THR A 113 -10.30 -17.96 10.22
C THR A 113 -11.55 -18.83 10.20
N TYR A 114 -11.90 -19.39 9.03
CA TYR A 114 -13.00 -20.33 8.90
C TYR A 114 -12.75 -21.60 9.73
N MET A 115 -11.57 -22.22 9.61
CA MET A 115 -11.19 -23.44 10.33
C MET A 115 -11.29 -23.26 11.85
N ARG A 116 -10.78 -22.15 12.38
CA ARG A 116 -10.92 -21.83 13.82
C ARG A 116 -12.37 -21.64 14.23
N ALA A 117 -13.18 -21.03 13.37
CA ALA A 117 -14.57 -20.75 13.68
C ALA A 117 -15.45 -22.01 13.60
N VAL A 118 -15.16 -22.96 12.69
CA VAL A 118 -15.91 -24.21 12.55
C VAL A 118 -15.57 -25.23 13.64
N GLN A 119 -14.43 -25.10 14.33
CA GLN A 119 -14.02 -25.97 15.45
C GLN A 119 -15.08 -26.08 16.55
N ALA A 120 -15.90 -25.04 16.77
CA ALA A 120 -16.98 -25.10 17.75
C ALA A 120 -18.22 -25.90 17.28
N GLU A 121 -18.23 -26.45 16.06
CA GLU A 121 -19.26 -27.37 15.54
C GLU A 121 -18.68 -28.71 15.07
N CYS A 122 -17.36 -28.83 14.95
CA CYS A 122 -16.69 -29.99 14.37
C CYS A 122 -15.32 -30.20 15.04
N ASP A 123 -15.03 -31.44 15.42
CA ASP A 123 -13.70 -31.82 15.89
C ASP A 123 -12.71 -31.82 14.72
N LEU A 124 -11.68 -30.96 14.79
CA LEU A 124 -10.72 -30.81 13.71
C LEU A 124 -9.75 -31.99 13.62
N ASP A 125 -9.51 -32.72 14.72
CA ASP A 125 -8.59 -33.86 14.74
C ASP A 125 -9.22 -35.13 14.12
N GLY A 126 -10.55 -35.21 14.15
CA GLY A 126 -11.32 -36.36 13.64
C GLY A 126 -11.78 -36.26 12.18
N VAL A 127 -11.49 -35.16 11.48
CA VAL A 127 -11.94 -34.98 10.08
C VAL A 127 -10.94 -35.50 9.06
N ASN A 128 -11.45 -36.12 8.01
CA ASN A 128 -10.65 -36.56 6.87
C ASN A 128 -10.47 -35.43 5.84
N GLY A 129 -9.74 -34.38 6.23
CA GLY A 129 -9.37 -33.26 5.36
C GLY A 129 -10.32 -32.06 5.38
N LEU A 130 -9.94 -31.00 4.66
CA LEU A 130 -10.62 -29.71 4.63
C LEU A 130 -12.01 -29.78 4.03
N THR A 131 -12.23 -30.59 3.00
CA THR A 131 -13.55 -30.76 2.37
C THR A 131 -14.63 -31.09 3.39
N ALA A 132 -14.30 -31.91 4.39
CA ALA A 132 -15.24 -32.31 5.45
C ALA A 132 -15.73 -31.12 6.31
N LEU A 133 -14.98 -30.00 6.35
CA LEU A 133 -15.32 -28.79 7.11
C LEU A 133 -16.27 -27.85 6.36
N PHE A 134 -16.48 -28.07 5.06
CA PHE A 134 -17.28 -27.18 4.20
C PHE A 134 -18.67 -27.73 3.86
N ARG A 135 -19.22 -28.62 4.69
CA ARG A 135 -20.62 -29.04 4.54
C ARG A 135 -21.56 -27.82 4.61
N PRO A 136 -22.63 -27.75 3.80
CA PRO A 136 -23.51 -26.58 3.73
C PRO A 136 -24.01 -26.08 5.09
N GLU A 137 -24.32 -26.99 6.02
CA GLU A 137 -24.77 -26.66 7.39
C GLU A 137 -23.65 -26.05 8.24
N LEU A 138 -22.43 -26.57 8.10
CA LEU A 138 -21.25 -26.04 8.81
C LEU A 138 -20.86 -24.67 8.28
N ILE A 139 -20.93 -24.46 6.96
CA ILE A 139 -20.70 -23.14 6.34
C ILE A 139 -21.66 -22.11 6.93
N GLU A 140 -22.95 -22.43 6.95
CA GLU A 140 -23.98 -21.52 7.44
C GLU A 140 -23.77 -21.16 8.91
N LYS A 141 -23.62 -22.16 9.79
CA LYS A 141 -23.37 -21.94 11.22
C LYS A 141 -22.10 -21.13 11.47
N THR A 142 -21.03 -21.44 10.73
CA THR A 142 -19.73 -20.77 10.89
C THR A 142 -19.79 -19.31 10.45
N LEU A 143 -20.38 -19.01 9.29
CA LEU A 143 -20.53 -17.63 8.83
C LEU A 143 -21.48 -16.82 9.72
N ILE A 144 -22.57 -17.42 10.23
CA ILE A 144 -23.45 -16.77 11.21
C ILE A 144 -22.67 -16.43 12.49
N ARG A 145 -21.85 -17.37 13.00
CA ARG A 145 -21.01 -17.14 14.18
C ARG A 145 -20.01 -16.01 13.95
N LEU A 146 -19.33 -15.99 12.80
CA LEU A 146 -18.40 -14.93 12.45
C LEU A 146 -19.11 -13.57 12.31
N CYS A 147 -20.31 -13.54 11.72
CA CYS A 147 -21.12 -12.33 11.65
C CYS A 147 -21.53 -11.81 13.03
N LYS A 148 -21.93 -12.69 13.96
CA LYS A 148 -22.27 -12.31 15.35
C LYS A 148 -21.09 -11.70 16.10
N LYS A 149 -19.87 -12.15 15.82
CA LYS A 149 -18.64 -11.58 16.40
C LYS A 149 -18.16 -10.32 15.68
N SER A 150 -18.66 -10.05 14.47
CA SER A 150 -18.20 -8.92 13.66
C SER A 150 -18.38 -7.59 14.38
N GLY A 151 -17.35 -6.74 14.36
CA GLY A 151 -17.36 -5.44 15.04
C GLY A 151 -17.18 -5.47 16.57
N THR A 152 -17.05 -6.66 17.19
CA THR A 152 -16.71 -6.80 18.62
C THR A 152 -15.20 -6.92 18.85
N SER A 153 -14.73 -6.80 20.09
CA SER A 153 -13.32 -7.04 20.43
C SER A 153 -12.91 -8.47 20.04
N GLY A 154 -11.87 -8.61 19.20
CA GLY A 154 -11.43 -9.88 18.63
C GLY A 154 -12.22 -10.38 17.41
N GLY A 155 -13.26 -9.65 16.98
CA GLY A 155 -14.02 -9.90 15.76
C GLY A 155 -13.42 -9.27 14.50
N LEU A 156 -13.82 -9.76 13.33
CA LEU A 156 -13.48 -9.11 12.06
C LEU A 156 -14.38 -7.91 11.79
N ALA A 157 -13.87 -6.90 11.09
CA ALA A 157 -14.73 -5.85 10.53
C ALA A 157 -15.59 -6.40 9.39
N PRO A 158 -16.81 -5.88 9.15
CA PRO A 158 -17.71 -6.36 8.10
C PRO A 158 -17.04 -6.46 6.72
N ARG A 159 -16.26 -5.44 6.33
CA ARG A 159 -15.50 -5.42 5.07
C ARG A 159 -14.51 -6.59 4.96
N THR A 160 -13.78 -6.88 6.04
CA THR A 160 -12.79 -7.96 6.08
C THR A 160 -13.48 -9.32 6.02
N LEU A 161 -14.57 -9.50 6.76
CA LEU A 161 -15.33 -10.74 6.77
C LEU A 161 -15.94 -11.04 5.38
N PHE A 162 -16.46 -10.01 4.70
CA PHE A 162 -16.89 -10.12 3.31
C PHE A 162 -15.75 -10.54 2.38
N SER A 163 -14.59 -9.88 2.47
CA SER A 163 -13.41 -10.25 1.66
C SER A 163 -12.96 -11.68 1.92
N TYR A 164 -12.98 -12.15 3.17
CA TYR A 164 -12.63 -13.52 3.51
C TYR A 164 -13.64 -14.50 2.95
N SER A 165 -14.93 -14.17 3.01
CA SER A 165 -16.00 -15.00 2.42
C SER A 165 -15.85 -15.13 0.89
N LEU A 166 -15.43 -14.08 0.19
CA LEU A 166 -15.11 -14.16 -1.25
C LEU A 166 -13.90 -15.07 -1.53
N ASN A 167 -12.86 -14.99 -0.71
CA ASN A 167 -11.69 -15.87 -0.86
C ASN A 167 -12.06 -17.34 -0.61
N LEU A 168 -12.90 -17.61 0.40
CA LEU A 168 -13.44 -18.94 0.67
C LEU A 168 -14.24 -19.46 -0.53
N LYS A 169 -15.20 -18.66 -1.04
CA LYS A 169 -15.99 -19.02 -2.23
C LYS A 169 -15.06 -19.43 -3.39
N ARG A 170 -14.02 -18.64 -3.65
CA ARG A 170 -13.10 -18.91 -4.76
C ARG A 170 -12.26 -20.17 -4.52
N ALA A 171 -11.73 -20.35 -3.31
CA ALA A 171 -11.00 -21.56 -2.96
C ALA A 171 -11.87 -22.81 -3.17
N LEU A 172 -13.13 -22.78 -2.71
CA LEU A 172 -14.09 -23.87 -2.90
C LEU A 172 -14.37 -24.14 -4.37
N THR A 173 -14.56 -23.09 -5.18
CA THR A 173 -14.80 -23.22 -6.63
C THR A 173 -13.63 -23.92 -7.32
N ILE A 174 -12.39 -23.55 -6.99
CA ILE A 174 -11.19 -24.13 -7.59
C ILE A 174 -10.99 -25.59 -7.19
N GLN A 175 -11.43 -25.98 -5.99
CA GLN A 175 -11.39 -27.36 -5.51
C GLN A 175 -12.59 -28.20 -6.00
N GLY A 176 -13.43 -27.67 -6.91
CA GLY A 176 -14.59 -28.38 -7.46
C GLY A 176 -15.80 -28.45 -6.52
N LEU A 177 -15.78 -27.74 -5.39
CA LEU A 177 -16.86 -27.68 -4.39
C LEU A 177 -17.89 -26.59 -4.77
N VAL A 178 -18.58 -26.82 -5.88
CA VAL A 178 -19.46 -25.82 -6.53
C VAL A 178 -20.69 -25.52 -5.68
N GLU A 179 -21.29 -26.51 -5.04
CA GLU A 179 -22.48 -26.34 -4.20
C GLU A 179 -22.16 -25.56 -2.92
N GLU A 180 -21.02 -25.87 -2.30
CA GLU A 180 -20.48 -25.19 -1.13
C GLU A 180 -20.13 -23.74 -1.45
N ALA A 181 -19.50 -23.50 -2.60
CA ALA A 181 -19.22 -22.15 -3.08
C ALA A 181 -20.51 -21.35 -3.32
N ALA A 182 -21.55 -21.98 -3.90
CA ALA A 182 -22.85 -21.37 -4.09
C ALA A 182 -23.53 -21.05 -2.74
N LYS A 183 -23.39 -21.90 -1.73
CA LYS A 183 -23.87 -21.64 -0.37
C LYS A 183 -23.19 -20.42 0.25
N VAL A 184 -21.86 -20.29 0.14
CA VAL A 184 -21.14 -19.09 0.60
C VAL A 184 -21.62 -17.85 -0.15
N GLU A 185 -21.80 -17.93 -1.46
CA GLU A 185 -22.34 -16.82 -2.25
C GLU A 185 -23.75 -16.39 -1.82
N GLN A 186 -24.62 -17.36 -1.55
CA GLN A 186 -25.96 -17.09 -1.04
C GLN A 186 -25.88 -16.34 0.30
N LEU A 187 -25.04 -16.82 1.23
CA LEU A 187 -24.87 -16.20 2.54
C LEU A 187 -24.27 -14.79 2.45
N ILE A 188 -23.34 -14.55 1.52
CA ILE A 188 -22.83 -13.21 1.23
C ILE A 188 -23.96 -12.24 0.86
N LYS A 189 -24.98 -12.71 0.13
CA LYS A 189 -26.11 -11.90 -0.32
C LYS A 189 -27.23 -11.77 0.72
N THR A 190 -27.30 -12.65 1.72
CA THR A 190 -28.41 -12.69 2.68
C THR A 190 -28.03 -12.23 4.09
N LEU A 191 -26.81 -12.48 4.56
CA LEU A 191 -26.41 -12.11 5.92
C LEU A 191 -26.14 -10.60 6.01
N PRO A 192 -26.82 -9.85 6.91
CA PRO A 192 -26.73 -8.39 6.95
C PRO A 192 -25.30 -7.85 7.05
N VAL A 193 -24.45 -8.46 7.87
CA VAL A 193 -23.04 -8.06 8.04
C VAL A 193 -22.22 -8.26 6.77
N LEU A 194 -22.49 -9.30 5.98
CA LEU A 194 -21.78 -9.53 4.71
C LEU A 194 -22.27 -8.58 3.62
N VAL A 195 -23.57 -8.27 3.60
CA VAL A 195 -24.14 -7.24 2.72
C VAL A 195 -23.58 -5.86 3.05
N GLU A 196 -23.47 -5.52 4.34
CA GLU A 196 -22.79 -4.32 4.81
C GLU A 196 -21.32 -4.32 4.37
N GLY A 197 -20.60 -5.43 4.56
CA GLY A 197 -19.22 -5.60 4.14
C GLY A 197 -19.02 -5.41 2.63
N GLN A 198 -19.96 -5.90 1.82
CA GLN A 198 -19.99 -5.72 0.36
C GLN A 198 -20.25 -4.25 -0.02
N ALA A 199 -21.17 -3.58 0.65
CA ALA A 199 -21.41 -2.16 0.43
C ALA A 199 -20.17 -1.35 0.80
N ALA A 200 -19.56 -1.68 1.95
CA ALA A 200 -18.33 -1.06 2.41
C ALA A 200 -17.17 -1.28 1.42
N SER A 201 -17.02 -2.46 0.80
CA SER A 201 -15.92 -2.72 -0.14
C SER A 201 -15.98 -1.90 -1.43
N LYS A 202 -17.13 -1.31 -1.74
CA LYS A 202 -17.33 -0.42 -2.91
C LYS A 202 -16.99 1.04 -2.61
N MET A 203 -16.69 1.36 -1.35
CA MET A 203 -16.37 2.71 -0.90
C MET A 203 -14.93 2.75 -0.40
N MET A 204 -14.39 3.97 -0.34
CA MET A 204 -13.10 4.23 0.30
C MET A 204 -13.09 3.71 1.75
N SER A 205 -11.92 3.30 2.25
CA SER A 205 -11.84 2.93 3.68
C SER A 205 -11.99 4.16 4.57
N PRO A 206 -12.63 4.05 5.75
CA PRO A 206 -12.77 5.18 6.67
C PRO A 206 -11.43 5.83 7.02
N LYS A 207 -10.37 5.02 7.17
CA LYS A 207 -9.01 5.51 7.44
C LYS A 207 -8.47 6.38 6.30
N VAL A 208 -8.63 5.94 5.06
CA VAL A 208 -8.16 6.70 3.89
C VAL A 208 -9.03 7.94 3.66
N GLU A 209 -10.35 7.83 3.83
CA GLU A 209 -11.25 8.99 3.72
C GLU A 209 -10.90 10.05 4.77
N THR A 210 -10.63 9.64 6.01
CA THR A 210 -10.18 10.56 7.08
C THR A 210 -8.90 11.27 6.66
N TRP A 211 -7.89 10.53 6.20
CA TRP A 211 -6.64 11.12 5.72
C TRP A 211 -6.86 12.12 4.56
N CYS A 212 -7.73 11.79 3.59
CA CYS A 212 -8.07 12.71 2.49
C CYS A 212 -8.79 13.97 2.99
N ARG A 213 -9.68 13.85 3.97
CA ARG A 213 -10.37 14.99 4.57
C ARG A 213 -9.41 15.88 5.34
N ASP A 214 -8.51 15.29 6.12
CA ASP A 214 -7.50 16.02 6.88
C ASP A 214 -6.58 16.79 5.92
N LEU A 215 -6.18 16.17 4.80
CA LEU A 215 -5.41 16.82 3.74
C LEU A 215 -6.12 18.04 3.16
N LEU A 216 -7.43 17.95 2.88
CA LEU A 216 -8.20 19.09 2.34
C LEU A 216 -8.48 20.19 3.36
N ASN A 217 -8.54 19.84 4.65
CA ASN A 217 -8.85 20.77 5.73
C ASN A 217 -7.62 21.58 6.18
N ASP A 218 -6.40 21.16 5.81
CA ASP A 218 -5.16 21.83 6.15
C ASP A 218 -4.42 22.29 4.88
N PRO A 219 -4.47 23.61 4.54
CA PRO A 219 -3.76 24.16 3.40
C PRO A 219 -2.25 23.89 3.41
N ASN A 220 -1.64 23.83 4.59
CA ASN A 220 -0.21 23.53 4.73
C ASN A 220 0.06 22.04 4.45
N ALA A 221 -0.82 21.13 4.89
CA ALA A 221 -0.70 19.71 4.53
C ALA A 221 -0.83 19.48 3.01
N MET A 222 -1.73 20.21 2.36
CA MET A 222 -1.92 20.19 0.90
C MET A 222 -0.68 20.71 0.17
N GLU A 223 -0.14 21.86 0.59
CA GLU A 223 1.11 22.40 0.05
C GLU A 223 2.28 21.42 0.23
N ILE A 224 2.43 20.83 1.42
CA ILE A 224 3.44 19.80 1.69
C ILE A 224 3.23 18.59 0.77
N PHE A 225 2.00 18.15 0.55
CA PHE A 225 1.72 17.00 -0.32
C PHE A 225 2.17 17.25 -1.77
N GLU A 226 1.86 18.42 -2.32
CA GLU A 226 2.21 18.82 -3.69
C GLU A 226 3.72 19.07 -3.85
N THR A 227 4.41 19.49 -2.80
CA THR A 227 5.83 19.88 -2.84
C THR A 227 6.79 18.89 -2.16
N GLN A 228 6.31 17.77 -1.61
CA GLN A 228 7.13 16.84 -0.82
C GLN A 228 8.36 16.31 -1.56
N HIS A 229 8.32 16.22 -2.89
CA HIS A 229 9.47 15.81 -3.69
C HIS A 229 10.65 16.78 -3.55
N PHE A 230 10.41 18.08 -3.37
CA PHE A 230 11.44 19.05 -3.01
C PHE A 230 11.91 18.90 -1.58
N LEU A 231 11.00 18.77 -0.62
CA LEU A 231 11.34 18.63 0.80
C LEU A 231 12.23 17.39 1.05
N TYR A 232 11.95 16.29 0.34
CA TYR A 232 12.81 15.11 0.36
C TYR A 232 14.16 15.40 -0.33
N ALA A 233 14.16 16.05 -1.50
CA ALA A 233 15.41 16.37 -2.21
C ALA A 233 16.33 17.28 -1.39
N GLU A 234 15.80 18.30 -0.71
CA GLU A 234 16.54 19.19 0.18
C GLU A 234 17.23 18.43 1.31
N ARG A 235 16.52 17.47 1.94
CA ARG A 235 17.12 16.64 3.00
C ARG A 235 18.18 15.68 2.47
N ALA A 236 17.99 15.16 1.26
CA ALA A 236 19.02 14.35 0.59
C ALA A 236 20.26 15.20 0.30
N LEU A 237 20.07 16.41 -0.25
CA LEU A 237 21.15 17.37 -0.52
C LEU A 237 21.90 17.75 0.76
N ALA A 238 21.20 18.07 1.85
CA ALA A 238 21.83 18.38 3.12
C ALA A 238 22.72 17.23 3.64
N ALA A 239 22.32 15.97 3.43
CA ALA A 239 23.15 14.81 3.79
C ALA A 239 24.39 14.68 2.89
N LEU A 240 24.27 14.99 1.59
CA LEU A 240 25.41 15.01 0.66
C LEU A 240 26.39 16.14 1.02
N GLU A 241 25.88 17.35 1.24
CA GLU A 241 26.67 18.53 1.59
C GLU A 241 27.39 18.35 2.93
N LEU A 242 26.72 17.78 3.94
CA LEU A 242 27.36 17.47 5.21
C LEU A 242 28.46 16.41 5.04
N ALA A 243 28.28 15.41 4.17
CA ALA A 243 29.34 14.46 3.88
C ALA A 243 30.55 15.12 3.20
N ASP A 244 30.31 16.03 2.26
CA ASP A 244 31.37 16.81 1.59
C ASP A 244 32.13 17.67 2.61
N LEU A 245 31.43 18.35 3.54
CA LEU A 245 32.04 19.14 4.61
C LEU A 245 32.88 18.30 5.58
N GLU A 246 32.42 17.08 5.89
CA GLU A 246 33.12 16.12 6.74
C GLU A 246 34.19 15.33 5.97
N GLY A 247 34.43 15.66 4.70
CA GLY A 247 35.42 15.02 3.82
C GLY A 247 35.15 13.53 3.58
N VAL A 248 33.88 13.12 3.61
CA VAL A 248 33.42 11.75 3.39
C VAL A 248 32.96 11.60 1.95
N ASP A 249 33.72 10.84 1.15
CA ASP A 249 33.26 10.41 -0.17
C ASP A 249 32.22 9.29 -0.02
N LEU A 250 30.94 9.66 -0.11
CA LEU A 250 29.83 8.72 0.01
C LEU A 250 29.77 7.68 -1.13
N LEU A 251 30.31 7.99 -2.32
CA LEU A 251 30.35 7.04 -3.43
C LEU A 251 31.44 5.99 -3.20
N ALA A 252 32.61 6.40 -2.73
CA ALA A 252 33.66 5.46 -2.34
C ALA A 252 33.21 4.60 -1.14
N PHE A 253 32.55 5.22 -0.14
CA PHE A 253 32.02 4.51 1.02
C PHE A 253 30.89 3.55 0.67
N SER A 254 30.00 3.91 -0.28
CA SER A 254 28.90 3.04 -0.70
C SER A 254 29.36 1.77 -1.42
N ARG A 255 30.47 1.85 -2.16
CA ARG A 255 31.06 0.74 -2.91
C ARG A 255 31.88 -0.19 -2.03
N SER A 256 32.65 0.37 -1.10
CA SER A 256 33.60 -0.38 -0.27
C SER A 256 33.74 0.23 1.12
N SER A 257 32.68 0.13 1.94
CA SER A 257 32.65 0.71 3.30
C SER A 257 33.78 0.19 4.21
N HIS A 258 34.07 -1.11 4.15
CA HIS A 258 35.08 -1.77 4.97
C HIS A 258 36.53 -1.40 4.65
N THR A 259 36.78 -0.88 3.45
CA THR A 259 38.14 -0.51 3.02
C THR A 259 38.44 0.97 3.24
N GLN A 260 37.46 1.75 3.70
CA GLN A 260 37.68 3.17 3.97
C GLN A 260 38.49 3.34 5.26
N PRO A 261 39.53 4.19 5.27
CA PRO A 261 40.40 4.40 6.42
C PRO A 261 39.74 5.33 7.46
N PHE A 262 38.52 5.01 7.88
CA PHE A 262 37.75 5.82 8.84
C PHE A 262 37.89 5.27 10.26
N CYS A 263 37.97 6.18 11.24
CA CYS A 263 37.74 5.81 12.62
C CYS A 263 36.26 5.38 12.83
N PRO A 264 35.94 4.63 13.90
CA PRO A 264 34.59 4.10 14.11
C PRO A 264 33.49 5.17 14.08
N ASP A 265 33.74 6.34 14.67
CA ASP A 265 32.76 7.43 14.72
C ASP A 265 32.50 8.03 13.33
N ARG A 266 33.57 8.22 12.54
CA ARG A 266 33.45 8.71 11.16
C ARG A 266 32.80 7.68 10.23
N ALA A 267 33.04 6.39 10.46
CA ALA A 267 32.36 5.31 9.73
C ALA A 267 30.85 5.29 10.04
N ARG A 268 30.47 5.52 11.30
CA ARG A 268 29.06 5.64 11.70
C ARG A 268 28.40 6.85 11.05
N LEU A 269 29.04 8.02 11.11
CA LEU A 269 28.56 9.23 10.45
C LEU A 269 28.39 9.02 8.94
N ALA A 270 29.38 8.42 8.27
CA ALA A 270 29.31 8.10 6.85
C ALA A 270 28.14 7.17 6.52
N ALA A 271 27.90 6.13 7.34
CA ALA A 271 26.77 5.22 7.18
C ALA A 271 25.42 5.93 7.36
N ASP A 272 25.31 6.81 8.35
CA ASP A 272 24.10 7.59 8.61
C ASP A 272 23.80 8.58 7.48
N LEU A 273 24.82 9.30 6.99
CA LEU A 273 24.69 10.23 5.86
C LEU A 273 24.35 9.49 4.56
N LEU A 274 25.02 8.37 4.29
CA LEU A 274 24.71 7.53 3.12
C LEU A 274 23.26 7.03 3.16
N ARG A 275 22.80 6.55 4.33
CA ARG A 275 21.41 6.11 4.50
C ARG A 275 20.44 7.26 4.26
N GLN A 276 20.70 8.44 4.82
CA GLN A 276 19.84 9.61 4.65
C GLN A 276 19.77 10.06 3.19
N ALA A 277 20.92 10.18 2.51
CA ALA A 277 20.97 10.55 1.10
C ALA A 277 20.18 9.57 0.22
N ARG A 278 20.43 8.26 0.38
CA ARG A 278 19.68 7.20 -0.35
C ARG A 278 18.19 7.26 -0.05
N MET A 279 17.81 7.30 1.23
CA MET A 279 16.42 7.25 1.68
C MET A 279 15.62 8.44 1.15
N PHE A 280 16.09 9.66 1.41
CA PHE A 280 15.40 10.87 0.98
C PHE A 280 15.46 11.04 -0.54
N GLY A 281 16.59 10.74 -1.17
CA GLY A 281 16.74 10.87 -2.61
C GLY A 281 15.84 9.90 -3.40
N VAL A 282 15.70 8.65 -2.92
CA VAL A 282 14.74 7.69 -3.51
C VAL A 282 13.30 8.15 -3.30
N CYS A 283 12.94 8.64 -2.10
CA CYS A 283 11.60 9.15 -1.84
C CYS A 283 11.29 10.41 -2.67
N ALA A 284 12.27 11.29 -2.89
CA ALA A 284 12.14 12.46 -3.74
C ALA A 284 11.82 12.07 -5.20
N ALA A 285 12.59 11.13 -5.76
CA ALA A 285 12.36 10.63 -7.10
C ALA A 285 11.00 9.93 -7.26
N PHE A 286 10.63 9.09 -6.28
CA PHE A 286 9.31 8.46 -6.26
C PHE A 286 8.18 9.50 -6.23
N ALA A 287 8.26 10.48 -5.31
CA ALA A 287 7.25 11.52 -5.19
C ALA A 287 7.16 12.40 -6.44
N ALA A 288 8.29 12.72 -7.08
CA ALA A 288 8.30 13.45 -8.34
C ALA A 288 7.56 12.69 -9.46
N ILE A 289 7.74 11.38 -9.55
CA ILE A 289 7.02 10.54 -10.53
C ILE A 289 5.51 10.54 -10.25
N GLU A 290 5.13 10.39 -8.98
CA GLU A 290 3.72 10.27 -8.58
C GLU A 290 2.94 11.59 -8.69
N LEU A 291 3.61 12.73 -8.49
CA LEU A 291 2.99 14.07 -8.48
C LEU A 291 3.06 14.75 -9.86
N GLU A 292 4.21 14.72 -10.53
CA GLU A 292 4.42 15.43 -11.81
C GLU A 292 4.10 14.53 -13.02
N GLY A 293 4.03 13.21 -12.82
CA GLY A 293 3.72 12.24 -13.85
C GLY A 293 2.33 11.65 -13.66
N ALA A 294 2.26 10.54 -12.93
CA ALA A 294 1.02 9.84 -12.64
C ALA A 294 1.11 9.04 -11.35
N PRO A 295 -0.02 8.84 -10.65
CA PRO A 295 -0.07 8.06 -9.43
C PRO A 295 -0.06 6.56 -9.73
N PHE A 296 1.12 6.08 -10.14
CA PHE A 296 1.35 4.69 -10.48
C PHE A 296 1.25 3.81 -9.23
N ARG A 297 1.30 2.50 -9.44
CA ARG A 297 1.47 1.60 -8.30
C ARG A 297 2.93 1.58 -7.91
N LYS A 298 3.18 1.50 -6.60
CA LYS A 298 4.54 1.40 -6.07
C LYS A 298 5.39 0.32 -6.73
N SER A 299 4.81 -0.83 -7.12
CA SER A 299 5.53 -1.87 -7.85
C SER A 299 5.94 -1.43 -9.25
N ASN A 300 5.09 -0.69 -9.95
CA ASN A 300 5.40 -0.16 -11.27
C ASN A 300 6.57 0.83 -11.21
N VAL A 301 6.62 1.66 -10.17
CA VAL A 301 7.73 2.62 -9.99
C VAL A 301 9.01 1.94 -9.50
N ILE A 302 8.94 1.22 -8.38
CA ILE A 302 10.13 0.69 -7.70
C ILE A 302 10.69 -0.55 -8.38
N SER A 303 9.83 -1.43 -8.90
CA SER A 303 10.24 -2.71 -9.49
C SER A 303 10.27 -2.67 -11.00
N ASP A 304 9.34 -1.99 -11.67
CA ASP A 304 9.18 -2.14 -13.12
C ASP A 304 9.83 -1.02 -13.95
N LEU A 305 10.25 0.09 -13.34
CA LEU A 305 10.99 1.14 -14.07
C LEU A 305 12.40 0.69 -14.45
N ARG A 306 12.64 0.59 -15.75
CA ARG A 306 13.88 0.09 -16.36
C ARG A 306 14.33 0.95 -17.54
N PHE A 307 15.63 1.22 -17.61
CA PHE A 307 16.26 1.93 -18.73
C PHE A 307 16.33 1.11 -20.01
N SER A 308 16.36 -0.21 -19.90
CA SER A 308 16.49 -1.12 -21.04
C SER A 308 15.82 -2.47 -20.75
N GLY A 309 15.85 -3.37 -21.74
CA GLY A 309 15.18 -4.66 -21.70
C GLY A 309 13.73 -4.60 -22.18
N HIS A 310 13.04 -5.75 -22.16
CA HIS A 310 11.64 -5.84 -22.53
C HIS A 310 10.76 -6.14 -21.30
N PRO A 311 9.76 -5.30 -20.98
CA PRO A 311 9.54 -3.97 -21.55
C PRO A 311 10.49 -2.91 -20.95
N GLN A 312 10.97 -2.00 -21.81
CA GLN A 312 11.60 -0.75 -21.37
C GLN A 312 10.49 0.22 -20.97
N THR A 313 10.62 0.81 -19.80
CA THR A 313 9.56 1.61 -19.17
C THR A 313 10.01 3.01 -18.78
N PHE A 314 11.33 3.25 -18.77
CA PHE A 314 11.94 4.55 -18.52
C PHE A 314 12.87 4.92 -19.68
N PHE A 315 12.71 6.12 -20.22
CA PHE A 315 13.48 6.62 -21.36
C PHE A 315 14.24 7.88 -20.92
N ASP A 316 15.56 7.77 -20.91
CA ASP A 316 16.45 8.90 -20.59
C ASP A 316 16.83 9.63 -21.88
N HIS A 317 16.30 10.84 -22.05
CA HIS A 317 16.61 11.72 -23.18
C HIS A 317 17.28 13.01 -22.71
N ARG A 318 18.00 12.99 -21.58
CA ARG A 318 18.65 14.19 -21.03
C ARG A 318 19.76 14.74 -21.94
N ASP A 319 20.37 13.89 -22.76
CA ASP A 319 21.42 14.28 -23.71
C ASP A 319 20.89 14.77 -25.07
N ASP A 320 19.57 14.77 -25.27
CA ASP A 320 18.94 15.36 -26.47
C ASP A 320 19.22 16.88 -26.50
N LYS A 321 20.00 17.33 -27.49
CA LYS A 321 20.43 18.73 -27.62
C LYS A 321 19.29 19.70 -27.89
N ILE A 322 18.16 19.22 -28.42
CA ILE A 322 17.03 20.05 -28.85
C ILE A 322 15.94 20.00 -27.79
N ARG A 323 15.61 18.81 -27.29
CA ARG A 323 14.51 18.61 -26.32
C ARG A 323 14.92 17.65 -25.19
N PRO A 324 15.78 18.09 -24.25
CA PRO A 324 16.14 17.32 -23.08
C PRO A 324 14.90 16.97 -22.25
N ARG A 325 14.67 15.69 -21.99
CA ARG A 325 13.50 15.21 -21.24
C ARG A 325 13.74 13.82 -20.64
N LEU A 326 12.82 13.41 -19.78
CA LEU A 326 12.69 12.04 -19.30
C LEU A 326 11.27 11.56 -19.67
N GLU A 327 11.11 10.29 -20.00
CA GLU A 327 9.78 9.73 -20.29
C GLU A 327 9.54 8.43 -19.52
N ILE A 328 8.31 8.26 -19.02
CA ILE A 328 7.83 7.03 -18.43
C ILE A 328 6.68 6.48 -19.27
N HIS A 329 6.75 5.19 -19.57
CA HIS A 329 5.69 4.46 -20.25
C HIS A 329 5.50 3.10 -19.60
N ILE A 330 4.33 2.87 -18.99
CA ILE A 330 3.98 1.59 -18.40
C ILE A 330 3.00 0.88 -19.34
N PRO A 331 3.42 -0.19 -20.04
CA PRO A 331 2.52 -0.95 -20.90
C PRO A 331 1.44 -1.65 -20.08
N ASN A 332 0.30 -1.92 -20.73
CA ASN A 332 -0.86 -2.56 -20.07
C ASN A 332 -0.49 -3.88 -19.38
N GLU A 333 0.43 -4.67 -19.93
CA GLU A 333 0.86 -5.96 -19.35
C GLU A 333 1.45 -5.85 -17.92
N LEU A 334 1.94 -4.66 -17.54
CA LEU A 334 2.44 -4.38 -16.19
C LEU A 334 1.39 -3.74 -15.26
N LEU A 335 0.24 -3.35 -15.80
CA LEU A 335 -0.85 -2.76 -15.05
C LEU A 335 -1.80 -3.85 -14.53
N LYS A 336 -2.24 -3.78 -13.27
CA LYS A 336 -3.21 -4.76 -12.73
C LYS A 336 -4.56 -4.73 -13.45
N ASN A 337 -4.97 -3.59 -13.96
CA ASN A 337 -6.16 -3.41 -14.78
C ASN A 337 -5.84 -3.45 -16.29
N GLY A 338 -4.62 -3.86 -16.65
CA GLY A 338 -4.11 -3.93 -18.02
C GLY A 338 -5.02 -4.66 -18.99
N ASP A 339 -5.41 -5.89 -18.65
CA ASP A 339 -6.31 -6.70 -19.49
C ASP A 339 -7.65 -5.99 -19.75
N ALA A 340 -8.20 -5.33 -18.72
CA ALA A 340 -9.44 -4.56 -18.85
C ALA A 340 -9.26 -3.28 -19.67
N MET A 341 -8.08 -2.65 -19.61
CA MET A 341 -7.73 -1.51 -20.47
C MET A 341 -7.56 -1.97 -21.93
N THR A 342 -6.82 -3.05 -22.17
CA THR A 342 -6.62 -3.64 -23.50
C THR A 342 -7.95 -4.00 -24.16
N ARG A 343 -8.87 -4.67 -23.44
CA ARG A 343 -10.22 -4.98 -23.95
C ARG A 343 -11.06 -3.74 -24.30
N ARG A 344 -10.78 -2.61 -23.65
CA ARG A 344 -11.42 -1.31 -23.92
C ARG A 344 -10.66 -0.48 -24.96
N ASN A 345 -9.60 -1.01 -25.56
CA ASN A 345 -8.68 -0.28 -26.43
C ASN A 345 -8.09 0.99 -25.76
N GLN A 346 -7.84 0.90 -24.45
CA GLN A 346 -7.27 1.95 -23.62
C GLN A 346 -5.83 1.61 -23.24
N HIS A 347 -5.01 2.64 -23.05
CA HIS A 347 -3.62 2.55 -22.61
C HIS A 347 -3.26 3.81 -21.83
N LEU A 348 -2.29 3.71 -20.92
CA LEU A 348 -1.74 4.92 -20.29
C LEU A 348 -0.91 5.69 -21.33
N PRO A 349 -1.00 7.03 -21.36
CA PRO A 349 -0.12 7.82 -22.20
C PRO A 349 1.33 7.72 -21.71
N ARG A 350 2.26 8.21 -22.53
CA ARG A 350 3.63 8.48 -22.06
C ARG A 350 3.61 9.72 -21.18
N PHE A 351 4.26 9.65 -20.03
CA PHE A 351 4.43 10.78 -19.13
C PHE A 351 5.80 11.39 -19.37
N VAL A 352 5.83 12.64 -19.83
CA VAL A 352 7.04 13.33 -20.27
C VAL A 352 7.37 14.43 -19.28
N PHE A 353 8.60 14.43 -18.79
CA PHE A 353 9.16 15.45 -17.90
C PHE A 353 10.14 16.28 -18.71
N GLU A 354 9.71 17.45 -19.19
CA GLU A 354 10.55 18.32 -20.02
C GLU A 354 11.46 19.19 -19.15
N LYS A 355 12.73 19.36 -19.54
CA LYS A 355 13.65 20.25 -18.80
C LYS A 355 13.14 21.68 -18.66
N ASN A 356 12.50 22.20 -19.71
CA ASN A 356 12.04 23.60 -19.82
C ASN A 356 10.55 23.64 -20.22
N GLY A 357 9.69 22.98 -19.45
CA GLY A 357 8.26 22.88 -19.80
C GLY A 357 7.43 22.15 -18.74
N LEU A 358 6.41 21.42 -19.21
CA LEU A 358 5.55 20.62 -18.33
C LEU A 358 6.38 19.52 -17.66
N GLY A 359 6.26 19.39 -16.34
CA GLY A 359 7.03 18.43 -15.54
C GLY A 359 8.50 18.82 -15.34
N ALA A 360 8.87 20.10 -15.52
CA ALA A 360 10.25 20.58 -15.29
C ALA A 360 10.76 20.31 -13.87
N GLU A 361 9.87 20.40 -12.88
CA GLU A 361 10.22 20.09 -11.50
C GLU A 361 10.48 18.59 -11.30
N GLY A 362 9.64 17.75 -11.90
CA GLY A 362 9.88 16.31 -11.97
C GLY A 362 11.20 15.98 -12.67
N TYR A 363 11.49 16.64 -13.80
CA TYR A 363 12.76 16.50 -14.51
C TYR A 363 13.96 16.88 -13.62
N ARG A 364 13.86 17.98 -12.86
CA ARG A 364 14.92 18.46 -11.97
C ARG A 364 15.22 17.43 -10.88
N ILE A 365 14.20 16.92 -10.19
CA ILE A 365 14.38 15.93 -9.12
C ILE A 365 14.86 14.59 -9.67
N LEU A 366 14.31 14.11 -10.78
CA LEU A 366 14.77 12.87 -11.39
C LEU A 366 16.20 12.98 -11.90
N SER A 367 16.58 14.11 -12.50
CA SER A 367 17.97 14.35 -12.91
C SER A 367 18.93 14.37 -11.72
N PHE A 368 18.53 15.01 -10.62
CA PHE A 368 19.28 14.97 -9.36
C PHE A 368 19.45 13.53 -8.85
N TYR A 369 18.36 12.77 -8.79
CA TYR A 369 18.38 11.38 -8.36
C TYR A 369 19.33 10.54 -9.23
N LEU A 370 19.20 10.59 -10.55
CA LEU A 370 20.01 9.82 -11.48
C LEU A 370 21.50 10.15 -11.39
N ASN A 371 21.85 11.42 -11.14
CA ASN A 371 23.23 11.87 -11.13
C ASN A 371 23.91 11.72 -9.76
N ARG A 372 23.17 11.88 -8.65
CA ARG A 372 23.75 12.01 -7.31
C ARG A 372 23.33 10.91 -6.34
N ILE A 373 22.17 10.30 -6.53
CA ILE A 373 21.60 9.34 -5.57
C ILE A 373 21.67 7.91 -6.10
N ARG A 374 21.21 7.67 -7.33
CA ARG A 374 21.26 6.34 -7.95
C ARG A 374 22.67 5.72 -7.89
N PRO A 375 23.77 6.44 -8.20
CA PRO A 375 25.12 5.87 -8.10
C PRO A 375 25.52 5.46 -6.69
N LEU A 376 24.86 6.00 -5.66
CA LEU A 376 25.12 5.60 -4.28
C LEU A 376 24.50 4.24 -3.95
N LEU A 377 23.64 3.65 -4.78
CA LEU A 377 23.05 2.33 -4.57
C LEU A 377 23.96 1.25 -5.15
N GLY A 378 24.25 0.18 -4.39
CA GLY A 378 25.24 -0.83 -4.78
C GLY A 378 24.89 -1.54 -6.10
N GLY A 379 23.61 -1.73 -6.40
CA GLY A 379 23.17 -2.37 -7.64
C GLY A 379 23.20 -1.47 -8.88
N ALA A 380 23.53 -0.18 -8.78
CA ALA A 380 23.33 0.79 -9.86
C ALA A 380 24.08 0.46 -11.16
N ASP A 381 25.26 -0.13 -11.05
CA ASP A 381 26.11 -0.53 -12.18
C ASP A 381 25.81 -1.96 -12.67
N LEU A 382 24.92 -2.69 -11.99
CA LEU A 382 24.62 -4.11 -12.23
C LEU A 382 23.23 -4.36 -12.82
N THR A 383 22.39 -3.33 -12.91
CA THR A 383 21.02 -3.48 -13.39
C THR A 383 20.51 -2.24 -14.12
N ASP A 384 19.59 -2.49 -15.05
CA ASP A 384 18.83 -1.46 -15.76
C ASP A 384 17.68 -0.88 -14.93
N HIS A 385 17.45 -1.35 -13.71
CA HIS A 385 16.42 -0.77 -12.84
C HIS A 385 16.75 0.70 -12.50
N VAL A 386 15.73 1.56 -12.58
CA VAL A 386 15.83 2.97 -12.15
C VAL A 386 16.08 3.06 -10.65
N PHE A 387 15.43 2.17 -9.87
CA PHE A 387 15.62 2.01 -8.42
C PHE A 387 16.31 0.66 -8.13
N PRO A 388 17.65 0.59 -8.20
CA PRO A 388 18.40 -0.64 -7.97
C PRO A 388 18.48 -1.01 -6.48
N ALA A 389 18.91 -2.24 -6.20
CA ALA A 389 19.17 -2.74 -4.86
C ALA A 389 20.23 -1.92 -4.09
N LEU A 390 20.12 -1.93 -2.76
CA LEU A 390 21.11 -1.31 -1.87
C LEU A 390 22.48 -1.99 -1.96
N GLU A 391 22.45 -3.31 -2.01
CA GLU A 391 23.62 -4.17 -2.18
C GLU A 391 23.96 -4.32 -3.66
N ALA A 392 25.19 -4.75 -3.95
CA ALA A 392 25.70 -5.02 -5.29
C ALA A 392 25.04 -6.27 -5.92
N GLU A 393 23.75 -6.16 -6.22
CA GLU A 393 22.93 -7.23 -6.80
C GLU A 393 22.13 -6.71 -8.01
N PRO A 394 21.94 -7.53 -9.07
CA PRO A 394 21.24 -7.13 -10.29
C PRO A 394 19.72 -7.20 -10.13
N ARG A 395 19.16 -6.57 -9.09
CA ARG A 395 17.73 -6.61 -8.74
C ARG A 395 17.21 -5.22 -8.35
N PRO A 396 15.89 -4.99 -8.38
CA PRO A 396 15.33 -3.71 -7.94
C PRO A 396 15.42 -3.54 -6.42
N LEU A 397 15.21 -2.31 -5.97
CA LEU A 397 15.04 -2.00 -4.55
C LEU A 397 13.90 -2.83 -3.95
N VAL A 398 14.15 -3.39 -2.77
CA VAL A 398 13.14 -4.18 -2.05
C VAL A 398 11.99 -3.28 -1.61
N ILE A 399 10.76 -3.65 -1.96
CA ILE A 399 9.55 -2.87 -1.68
C ILE A 399 9.37 -2.57 -0.18
N SER A 400 9.67 -3.52 0.71
CA SER A 400 9.55 -3.30 2.16
C SER A 400 10.56 -2.27 2.69
N THR A 401 11.77 -2.22 2.11
CA THR A 401 12.75 -1.18 2.41
C THR A 401 12.20 0.19 2.01
N PHE A 402 11.64 0.29 0.79
CA PHE A 402 11.00 1.52 0.33
C PHE A 402 9.80 1.94 1.20
N ASP A 403 8.92 1.00 1.59
CA ASP A 403 7.78 1.30 2.46
C ASP A 403 8.22 1.89 3.81
N GLY A 404 9.30 1.33 4.40
CA GLY A 404 9.89 1.85 5.63
C GLY A 404 10.49 3.24 5.46
N TRP A 405 11.23 3.45 4.36
CA TRP A 405 11.82 4.74 4.02
C TRP A 405 10.77 5.83 3.79
N LEU A 406 9.72 5.54 3.02
CA LEU A 406 8.65 6.52 2.78
C LEU A 406 7.92 6.87 4.07
N THR A 407 7.65 5.89 4.93
CA THR A 407 7.03 6.13 6.24
C THR A 407 7.90 7.06 7.10
N GLU A 408 9.22 6.83 7.13
CA GLU A 408 10.16 7.67 7.87
C GLU A 408 10.24 9.09 7.28
N CYS A 409 10.42 9.21 5.96
CA CYS A 409 10.50 10.48 5.24
C CYS A 409 9.24 11.33 5.42
N SER A 410 8.07 10.73 5.21
CA SER A 410 6.77 11.40 5.28
C SER A 410 6.46 11.90 6.69
N THR A 411 6.81 11.11 7.72
CA THR A 411 6.73 11.55 9.12
C THR A 411 7.63 12.74 9.39
N LYS A 412 8.85 12.73 8.84
CA LYS A 412 9.83 13.81 9.03
C LYS A 412 9.41 15.14 8.41
N ILE A 413 8.55 15.14 7.39
CA ILE A 413 7.94 16.35 6.81
C ILE A 413 6.55 16.65 7.38
N ALA A 414 6.17 16.00 8.49
CA ALA A 414 4.87 16.15 9.15
C ALA A 414 3.65 15.81 8.29
N LEU A 415 3.81 14.94 7.28
CA LEU A 415 2.71 14.42 6.46
C LEU A 415 2.77 12.89 6.38
N PRO A 416 2.52 12.14 7.47
CA PRO A 416 2.62 10.68 7.45
C PRO A 416 1.72 10.06 6.38
N LEU A 417 2.32 9.28 5.48
CA LEU A 417 1.60 8.66 4.38
C LEU A 417 2.22 7.33 3.95
N LEU A 418 1.44 6.53 3.22
CA LEU A 418 1.85 5.30 2.57
C LEU A 418 1.79 5.49 1.04
N PRO A 419 2.42 4.62 0.22
CA PRO A 419 2.47 4.86 -1.23
C PRO A 419 1.11 5.02 -1.90
N HIS A 420 0.08 4.32 -1.43
CA HIS A 420 -1.28 4.46 -1.98
C HIS A 420 -1.93 5.82 -1.70
N ASN A 421 -1.42 6.58 -0.72
CA ASN A 421 -1.91 7.92 -0.42
C ASN A 421 -1.53 8.94 -1.51
N PHE A 422 -0.51 8.70 -2.36
CA PHE A 422 -0.24 9.57 -3.51
C PHE A 422 -1.42 9.60 -4.47
N ARG A 423 -1.88 8.41 -4.89
CA ARG A 423 -3.08 8.27 -5.72
C ARG A 423 -4.32 8.89 -5.09
N HIS A 424 -4.51 8.68 -3.79
CA HIS A 424 -5.66 9.26 -3.09
C HIS A 424 -5.56 10.78 -2.94
N GLY A 425 -4.40 11.30 -2.59
CA GLY A 425 -4.16 12.73 -2.41
C GLY A 425 -4.34 13.49 -3.72
N LEU A 426 -3.71 13.01 -4.80
CA LEU A 426 -3.84 13.61 -6.14
C LEU A 426 -5.31 13.68 -6.56
N CYS A 427 -6.02 12.54 -6.60
CA CYS A 427 -7.44 12.54 -6.95
C CYS A 427 -8.28 13.43 -6.03
N THR A 428 -7.93 13.50 -4.74
CA THR A 428 -8.67 14.29 -3.76
C THR A 428 -8.52 15.79 -4.04
N ILE A 429 -7.30 16.25 -4.27
CA ILE A 429 -6.99 17.65 -4.55
C ILE A 429 -7.57 18.07 -5.91
N GLU A 430 -7.35 17.26 -6.96
CA GLU A 430 -7.86 17.57 -8.30
C GLU A 430 -9.39 17.68 -8.33
N ILE A 431 -10.10 16.74 -7.70
CA ILE A 431 -11.58 16.78 -7.61
C ILE A 431 -12.05 17.97 -6.76
N PHE A 432 -11.27 18.36 -5.75
CA PHE A 432 -11.61 19.50 -4.90
C PHE A 432 -11.50 20.83 -5.65
N HIS A 433 -10.50 20.97 -6.53
CA HIS A 433 -10.32 22.15 -7.38
C HIS A 433 -11.27 22.15 -8.58
N ASP A 434 -11.42 21.02 -9.27
CA ASP A 434 -12.32 20.82 -10.39
C ASP A 434 -13.18 19.55 -10.23
N PRO A 435 -14.45 19.69 -9.78
CA PRO A 435 -15.38 18.56 -9.67
C PRO A 435 -15.77 17.90 -10.99
N THR A 436 -15.28 18.38 -12.14
CA THR A 436 -15.56 17.82 -13.46
C THR A 436 -14.42 16.98 -14.04
N CYS A 437 -13.23 16.98 -13.42
CA CYS A 437 -12.01 16.33 -13.92
C CYS A 437 -11.99 14.78 -13.90
N TYR A 438 -13.14 14.14 -13.73
CA TYR A 438 -13.23 12.67 -13.63
C TYR A 438 -12.77 11.92 -14.89
N PRO A 439 -13.07 12.38 -16.13
CA PRO A 439 -12.55 11.74 -17.35
C PRO A 439 -11.01 11.75 -17.44
N GLU A 440 -10.39 12.86 -17.04
CA GLU A 440 -8.94 13.04 -16.97
C GLU A 440 -8.34 12.09 -15.93
N LEU A 441 -8.96 12.00 -14.74
CA LEU A 441 -8.55 11.08 -13.69
C LEU A 441 -8.76 9.61 -14.07
N GLU A 442 -9.80 9.25 -14.84
CA GLU A 442 -9.96 7.89 -15.36
C GLU A 442 -8.77 7.51 -16.27
N THR A 443 -8.36 8.43 -17.15
CA THR A 443 -7.20 8.23 -18.02
C THR A 443 -5.90 8.07 -17.22
N LEU A 444 -5.73 8.88 -16.18
CA LEU A 444 -4.52 8.91 -15.36
C LEU A 444 -4.40 7.72 -14.41
N THR A 445 -5.52 7.32 -13.81
CA THR A 445 -5.55 6.27 -12.77
C THR A 445 -5.84 4.88 -13.36
N GLY A 446 -6.52 4.82 -14.51
CA GLY A 446 -7.06 3.60 -15.10
C GLY A 446 -8.33 3.06 -14.42
N ASP A 447 -8.84 3.73 -13.39
CA ASP A 447 -10.14 3.42 -12.79
C ASP A 447 -11.27 4.05 -13.61
N THR A 448 -12.48 3.48 -13.55
CA THR A 448 -13.64 4.08 -14.24
C THR A 448 -14.13 5.33 -13.50
N GLU A 449 -14.66 6.31 -14.24
CA GLU A 449 -15.32 7.49 -13.68
C GLU A 449 -16.37 7.11 -12.63
N LYS A 450 -17.15 6.05 -12.91
CA LYS A 450 -18.14 5.51 -11.95
C LYS A 450 -17.49 5.14 -10.61
N THR A 451 -16.31 4.50 -10.65
CA THR A 451 -15.58 4.08 -9.45
C THR A 451 -15.05 5.31 -8.70
N LEU A 452 -14.45 6.25 -9.43
CA LEU A 452 -13.93 7.50 -8.86
C LEU A 452 -15.03 8.30 -8.17
N ARG A 453 -16.18 8.51 -8.83
CA ARG A 453 -17.34 9.21 -8.25
C ARG A 453 -17.86 8.53 -7.00
N GLN A 454 -17.84 7.20 -6.94
CA GLN A 454 -18.24 6.46 -5.74
C GLN A 454 -17.25 6.64 -4.59
N HIS A 455 -15.94 6.59 -4.86
CA HIS A 455 -14.90 6.67 -3.84
C HIS A 455 -14.70 8.09 -3.30
N TYR A 456 -14.85 9.10 -4.15
CA TYR A 456 -14.60 10.51 -3.82
C TYR A 456 -15.88 11.34 -3.65
N ALA A 457 -17.04 10.68 -3.56
CA ALA A 457 -18.34 11.33 -3.33
C ALA A 457 -18.37 12.24 -2.09
N PHE A 458 -17.42 12.09 -1.17
CA PHE A 458 -17.37 12.82 0.09
C PHE A 458 -16.78 14.24 -0.03
N ILE A 459 -15.93 14.51 -1.03
CA ILE A 459 -15.14 15.75 -1.14
C ILE A 459 -16.03 16.99 -1.26
N ASP A 460 -17.14 16.88 -1.98
CA ASP A 460 -17.92 18.03 -2.41
C ASP A 460 -19.36 18.04 -1.89
N ARG A 461 -19.74 17.11 -1.00
CA ARG A 461 -21.13 17.03 -0.51
C ARG A 461 -21.58 18.31 0.21
N GLU A 462 -20.74 18.87 1.07
CA GLU A 462 -21.09 20.07 1.83
C GLU A 462 -20.94 21.35 1.00
N ARG A 463 -19.88 21.46 0.20
CA ARG A 463 -19.61 22.63 -0.65
C ARG A 463 -20.62 22.71 -1.81
N GLN A 464 -20.93 21.63 -2.52
CA GLN A 464 -22.04 21.62 -3.49
C GLN A 464 -23.38 21.94 -2.85
N SER A 465 -23.68 21.40 -1.67
CA SER A 465 -24.93 21.69 -0.98
C SER A 465 -25.05 23.17 -0.63
N ARG A 466 -23.97 23.78 -0.12
CA ARG A 466 -23.92 25.23 0.16
C ARG A 466 -24.00 26.07 -1.12
N SER A 467 -23.23 25.74 -2.15
CA SER A 467 -23.24 26.44 -3.45
C SER A 467 -24.62 26.38 -4.11
N LEU A 468 -25.29 25.22 -4.09
CA LEU A 468 -26.64 25.06 -4.61
C LEU A 468 -27.66 25.87 -3.81
N ARG A 469 -27.54 25.90 -2.48
CA ARG A 469 -28.38 26.73 -1.60
C ARG A 469 -28.17 28.22 -1.88
N GLN A 470 -26.91 28.65 -2.04
CA GLN A 470 -26.54 30.03 -2.35
C GLN A 470 -27.07 30.45 -3.72
N LYS A 471 -26.82 29.67 -4.78
CA LYS A 471 -27.38 29.91 -6.12
C LYS A 471 -28.91 29.93 -6.11
N ARG A 472 -29.56 29.08 -5.30
CA ARG A 472 -31.03 29.10 -5.12
C ARG A 472 -31.49 30.38 -4.43
N TYR A 473 -30.78 30.82 -3.40
CA TYR A 473 -31.06 32.07 -2.70
C TYR A 473 -30.93 33.28 -3.64
N GLU A 474 -29.81 33.39 -4.36
CA GLU A 474 -29.56 34.46 -5.33
C GLU A 474 -30.65 34.52 -6.42
N ARG A 475 -31.04 33.37 -7.00
CA ARG A 475 -32.15 33.32 -7.96
C ARG A 475 -33.48 33.79 -7.37
N ARG A 476 -33.74 33.52 -6.09
CA ARG A 476 -34.96 33.99 -5.40
C ARG A 476 -34.88 35.49 -5.12
N ALA A 477 -33.74 35.98 -4.64
CA ALA A 477 -33.49 37.40 -4.40
C ALA A 477 -33.64 38.23 -5.69
N GLN A 478 -33.08 37.75 -6.81
CA GLN A 478 -33.25 38.38 -8.12
C GLN A 478 -34.71 38.46 -8.56
N ARG A 479 -35.53 37.44 -8.31
CA ARG A 479 -36.99 37.48 -8.60
C ARG A 479 -37.75 38.47 -7.72
N MET A 480 -37.36 38.59 -6.45
CA MET A 480 -37.97 39.54 -5.52
C MET A 480 -37.62 40.99 -5.86
N HIS A 481 -36.38 41.25 -6.31
CA HIS A 481 -35.98 42.58 -6.79
C HIS A 481 -36.55 42.94 -8.17
N ALA A 482 -36.85 41.94 -9.02
CA ALA A 482 -37.46 42.14 -10.33
C ALA A 482 -39.01 42.23 -10.29
N SER A 483 -39.63 42.00 -9.12
CA SER A 483 -41.07 42.21 -8.95
C SER A 483 -41.30 43.64 -8.45
N PRO A 484 -42.03 44.51 -9.17
CA PRO A 484 -42.35 45.84 -8.65
C PRO A 484 -43.16 45.69 -7.35
N PRO A 485 -43.01 46.63 -6.39
CA PRO A 485 -43.84 46.61 -5.21
C PRO A 485 -45.30 46.66 -5.67
N ALA A 486 -46.12 45.73 -5.17
CA ALA A 486 -47.55 45.78 -5.38
C ALA A 486 -48.05 47.10 -4.80
N ALA A 487 -48.17 48.12 -5.66
CA ALA A 487 -48.80 49.38 -5.33
C ALA A 487 -50.28 49.08 -5.07
N GLU A 488 -50.65 49.24 -3.80
CA GLU A 488 -51.89 49.88 -3.36
C GLU A 488 -53.18 49.37 -4.03
N MET A 489 -53.70 48.25 -3.52
CA MET A 489 -55.15 48.06 -3.46
C MET A 489 -55.70 48.85 -2.26
N SER A 490 -55.93 50.15 -2.45
CA SER A 490 -56.77 50.94 -1.54
C SER A 490 -57.69 51.88 -2.33
N ALA A 491 -59.00 51.66 -2.09
CA ALA A 491 -60.20 52.38 -2.54
C ALA A 491 -60.71 52.09 -3.96
#